data_AF-A0A973AVQ8-F1
#
_entry.id   AF-A0A973AVQ8-F1
#
_cell.length_a   1.000
_cell.length_b   1.000
_cell.length_c   1.000
_cell.angle_alpha   90.00
_cell.angle_beta   90.00
_cell.angle_gamma   90.00
#
_symmetry.space_group_name_H-M   'P 1'
#
loop_
_entity.id
_entity.type
_entity.pdbx_description
1 polymer ?
#
loop_
_entity_poly.entity_id
_entity_poly.type
_entity_poly.pdbx_seq_one_letter_code
_entity_poly.pdbx_strand_id
1 'polypeptide(L)'
;MKKLLAGWPLYIESTDNCPCNRHAAKMDAWGADECERRMDEIVGWLRAEAASRGLPFLDIAGRVLVRRAIGQARRRGRPPTKLAAAD
;
A
#
# COMPACT_ATOMS: atom_id res chain seq x y z
N MET A 1 4.23 -6.36 14.28
CA MET A 1 4.36 -6.03 12.84
C MET A 1 5.33 -4.87 12.58
N LYS A 2 5.35 -3.79 13.38
CA LYS A 2 6.24 -2.62 13.19
C LYS A 2 7.76 -2.95 13.24
N LYS A 3 8.18 -3.86 14.12
CA LYS A 3 9.59 -4.31 14.25
C LYS A 3 10.13 -5.10 13.04
N LEU A 4 9.26 -5.64 12.17
CA LEU A 4 9.68 -6.38 10.97
C LEU A 4 9.92 -5.45 9.76
N LEU A 5 9.32 -4.26 9.76
CA LEU A 5 9.45 -3.27 8.69
C LEU A 5 10.48 -2.20 9.04
N ALA A 6 10.55 -1.79 10.31
CA ALA A 6 11.50 -0.80 10.82
C ALA A 6 12.85 -1.40 11.28
N GLY A 7 12.99 -2.73 11.22
CA GLY A 7 14.24 -3.42 11.55
C GLY A 7 15.20 -3.50 10.36
N TRP A 8 16.49 -3.62 10.66
CA TRP A 8 17.49 -4.09 9.71
C TRP A 8 17.03 -5.41 9.07
N PRO A 9 16.99 -5.58 7.73
CA PRO A 9 17.61 -4.76 6.68
C PRO A 9 16.65 -3.82 5.90
N LEU A 10 15.38 -3.70 6.30
CA LEU A 10 14.35 -3.09 5.44
C LEU A 10 14.13 -1.58 5.69
N TYR A 11 14.42 -1.05 6.88
CA TYR A 11 14.29 0.38 7.27
C TYR A 11 13.12 1.12 6.57
N ILE A 12 11.92 0.51 6.59
CA ILE A 12 10.71 1.11 6.06
C ILE A 12 10.06 1.91 7.18
N GLU A 13 10.34 3.21 7.23
CA GLU A 13 9.67 4.15 8.12
C GLU A 13 8.56 4.89 7.35
N SER A 14 7.31 4.59 7.67
CA SER A 14 6.15 5.35 7.20
C SER A 14 6.09 6.68 7.95
N THR A 15 6.87 7.67 7.49
CA THR A 15 6.74 9.06 7.95
C THR A 15 5.48 9.69 7.33
N ASP A 16 4.94 10.74 7.97
CA ASP A 16 3.71 11.40 7.50
C ASP A 16 3.85 11.95 6.07
N ASN A 17 5.07 12.30 5.65
CA ASN A 17 5.38 12.78 4.31
C ASN A 17 5.78 11.67 3.32
N CYS A 18 5.46 10.40 3.61
CA CYS A 18 5.73 9.30 2.69
C CYS A 18 4.93 9.47 1.39
N PRO A 19 5.56 9.37 0.20
CA PRO A 19 4.86 9.34 -1.09
C PRO A 19 3.77 8.27 -1.16
N CYS A 20 3.96 7.18 -0.41
CA CYS A 20 2.98 6.10 -0.25
C CYS A 20 1.62 6.57 0.30
N ASN A 21 1.58 7.62 1.13
CA ASN A 21 0.33 8.18 1.66
C ASN A 21 -0.52 8.83 0.56
N ARG A 22 0.11 9.47 -0.44
CA ARG A 22 -0.60 10.05 -1.59
C ARG A 22 -1.23 8.97 -2.47
N HIS A 23 -0.51 7.87 -2.69
CA HIS A 23 -1.04 6.72 -3.42
C HIS A 23 -2.22 6.07 -2.67
N ALA A 24 -2.13 5.93 -1.34
CA ALA A 24 -3.21 5.42 -0.50
C ALA A 24 -4.48 6.28 -0.61
N ALA A 25 -4.37 7.60 -0.45
CA ALA A 25 -5.50 8.51 -0.60
C ALA A 25 -6.14 8.45 -2.00
N LYS A 26 -5.33 8.28 -3.05
CA LYS A 26 -5.81 8.11 -4.42
C LYS A 26 -6.60 6.79 -4.58
N MET A 27 -6.10 5.70 -4.01
CA MET A 27 -6.79 4.40 -4.01
C MET A 27 -8.11 4.45 -3.20
N ASP A 28 -8.11 5.16 -2.07
CA ASP A 28 -9.32 5.36 -1.26
C ASP A 28 -10.39 6.17 -2.02
N ALA A 29 -9.98 7.20 -2.78
CA ALA A 29 -10.87 7.99 -3.61
C ALA A 29 -11.46 7.21 -4.79
N TRP A 30 -10.69 6.28 -5.37
CA TRP A 30 -11.14 5.41 -6.46
C TRP A 30 -12.12 4.32 -6.03
N GLY A 31 -11.91 3.78 -4.83
CA GLY A 31 -12.66 2.63 -4.36
C GLY A 31 -12.16 1.30 -4.94
N ALA A 32 -12.71 0.20 -4.42
CA ALA A 32 -12.17 -1.14 -4.59
C ALA A 32 -12.21 -1.65 -6.05
N ASP A 33 -13.27 -1.33 -6.79
CA ASP A 33 -13.48 -1.83 -8.15
C ASP A 33 -12.56 -1.14 -9.16
N GLU A 34 -12.36 0.17 -9.00
CA GLU A 34 -11.43 0.92 -9.84
C GLU A 34 -9.97 0.57 -9.49
N CYS A 35 -9.66 0.29 -8.21
CA CYS A 35 -8.36 -0.28 -7.84
C CYS A 35 -8.08 -1.62 -8.53
N GLU A 36 -9.09 -2.46 -8.75
CA GLU A 36 -8.93 -3.72 -9.47
C GLU A 36 -8.63 -3.50 -10.95
N ARG A 37 -9.30 -2.53 -11.59
CA ARG A 37 -9.05 -2.13 -12.99
C ARG A 37 -7.66 -1.51 -13.17
N ARG A 38 -7.15 -0.82 -12.15
CA ARG A 38 -5.84 -0.14 -12.14
C ARG A 38 -4.73 -0.96 -11.48
N MET A 39 -4.86 -2.29 -11.44
CA MET A 39 -3.89 -3.18 -10.80
C MET A 39 -2.45 -2.93 -11.25
N ASP A 40 -2.22 -2.73 -12.56
CA ASP A 40 -0.87 -2.51 -13.12
C ASP A 40 -0.27 -1.18 -12.67
N GLU A 41 -1.09 -0.11 -12.59
CA GLU A 41 -0.66 1.20 -12.09
C GLU A 41 -0.23 1.11 -10.61
N ILE A 42 -1.04 0.45 -9.79
CA ILE A 42 -0.76 0.28 -8.35
C ILE A 42 0.50 -0.56 -8.12
N VAL A 43 0.63 -1.68 -8.83
CA VAL A 43 1.82 -2.54 -8.75
C VAL A 43 3.06 -1.81 -9.28
N GLY A 44 2.91 -0.94 -10.29
CA GLY A 44 3.96 -0.06 -10.77
C GLY A 44 4.48 0.90 -9.69
N TRP A 45 3.59 1.50 -8.89
CA TRP A 45 4.00 2.33 -7.75
C TRP A 45 4.73 1.53 -6.68
N LEU A 46 4.22 0.34 -6.33
CA LEU A 46 4.87 -0.54 -5.36
C LEU A 46 6.29 -0.94 -5.80
N ARG A 47 6.47 -1.23 -7.10
CA ARG A 47 7.77 -1.49 -7.70
C ARG A 47 8.69 -0.27 -7.59
N ALA A 48 8.22 0.92 -7.95
CA ALA A 48 9.02 2.14 -7.93
C ALA A 48 9.48 2.48 -6.51
N GLU A 49 8.59 2.35 -5.52
CA GLU A 49 8.90 2.56 -4.09
C GLU A 49 9.85 1.49 -3.52
N ALA A 50 9.74 0.24 -3.97
CA ALA A 50 10.69 -0.80 -3.58
C ALA A 50 12.07 -0.55 -4.20
N ALA A 51 12.12 -0.19 -5.47
CA ALA A 51 13.35 0.12 -6.18
C ALA A 51 14.08 1.33 -5.57
N SER A 52 13.37 2.40 -5.21
CA SER A 52 13.96 3.58 -4.56
C SER A 52 14.57 3.27 -3.19
N ARG A 53 14.15 2.16 -2.56
CA ARG A 53 14.65 1.68 -1.26
C ARG A 53 15.64 0.51 -1.39
N GLY A 54 16.02 0.13 -2.61
CA GLY A 54 16.90 -1.01 -2.86
C GLY A 54 16.28 -2.36 -2.47
N LEU A 55 14.95 -2.45 -2.41
CA LEU A 55 14.23 -3.65 -2.01
C LEU A 55 13.86 -4.51 -3.22
N PRO A 56 14.04 -5.83 -3.15
CA PRO A 56 13.60 -6.72 -4.21
C PRO A 56 12.08 -6.71 -4.30
N PHE A 57 11.55 -6.54 -5.51
CA PHE A 57 10.12 -6.51 -5.78
C PHE A 57 9.72 -7.55 -6.82
N LEU A 58 8.73 -8.38 -6.48
CA LEU A 58 8.13 -9.35 -7.38
C LEU A 58 6.68 -8.94 -7.67
N ASP A 59 6.37 -8.68 -8.95
CA ASP A 59 5.03 -8.25 -9.38
C ASP A 59 3.92 -9.18 -8.96
N ILE A 60 4.18 -10.49 -9.00
CA ILE A 60 3.20 -11.50 -8.63
C ILE A 60 2.82 -11.33 -7.16
N ALA A 61 3.80 -11.14 -6.28
CA ALA A 61 3.56 -10.88 -4.86
C ALA A 61 2.84 -9.54 -4.65
N GLY A 62 3.22 -8.50 -5.38
CA GLY A 62 2.54 -7.19 -5.39
C GLY A 62 1.06 -7.30 -5.76
N ARG A 63 0.74 -8.00 -6.85
CA ARG A 63 -0.65 -8.23 -7.31
C ARG A 63 -1.46 -9.00 -6.27
N VAL A 64 -0.89 -10.03 -5.66
CA VAL A 64 -1.55 -10.82 -4.61
C VAL A 64 -1.87 -9.94 -3.39
N LEU A 65 -0.92 -9.08 -2.99
CA LEU A 65 -1.12 -8.14 -1.89
C LEU A 65 -2.26 -7.15 -2.18
N VAL A 66 -2.27 -6.53 -3.36
CA VAL A 66 -3.30 -5.57 -3.77
C VAL A 66 -4.68 -6.24 -3.87
N ARG A 67 -4.77 -7.43 -4.49
CA ARG A 67 -6.02 -8.20 -4.54
C ARG A 67 -6.56 -8.53 -3.15
N ARG A 68 -5.69 -8.89 -2.21
CA ARG A 68 -6.08 -9.12 -0.82
C ARG A 68 -6.62 -7.85 -0.18
N ALA A 69 -5.99 -6.70 -0.41
CA ALA A 69 -6.44 -5.41 0.11
C ALA A 69 -7.83 -5.01 -0.45
N ILE A 70 -8.03 -5.16 -1.76
CA ILE A 70 -9.34 -4.94 -2.43
C ILE A 70 -10.41 -5.83 -1.83
N GLY A 71 -10.13 -7.13 -1.68
CA GLY A 71 -11.07 -8.08 -1.10
C GLY A 71 -11.44 -7.77 0.36
N GLN A 72 -10.52 -7.16 1.12
CA GLN A 72 -10.81 -6.67 2.47
C GLN A 72 -11.62 -5.37 2.46
N ALA A 73 -11.31 -4.43 1.55
CA ALA A 73 -12.05 -3.19 1.38
C ALA A 73 -13.52 -3.45 1.01
N ARG A 74 -13.77 -4.37 0.07
CA ARG A 74 -15.12 -4.83 -0.32
C ARG A 74 -15.91 -5.39 0.87
N ARG A 75 -15.27 -6.20 1.71
CA ARG A 75 -15.90 -6.81 2.89
C ARG A 75 -16.20 -5.82 4.02
N ARG A 76 -15.47 -4.70 4.09
CA ARG A 76 -15.57 -3.72 5.18
C ARG A 76 -16.47 -2.52 4.85
N GLY A 77 -16.91 -2.34 3.61
CA GLY A 77 -17.76 -1.22 3.18
C GLY A 77 -17.11 0.17 3.22
N ARG A 78 -16.01 0.35 3.95
CA ARG A 78 -15.08 1.49 3.98
C ARG A 78 -13.81 1.07 4.73
N PRO A 79 -12.58 1.42 4.28
CA PRO A 79 -11.36 1.00 4.98
C PRO A 79 -11.16 1.74 6.31
N PRO A 80 -10.50 1.12 7.31
CA PRO A 80 -10.20 1.77 8.57
C PRO A 80 -9.23 2.93 8.34
N THR A 81 -9.70 4.13 8.61
CA THR A 81 -8.95 5.36 8.83
C THR A 81 -8.03 5.21 10.05
N LYS A 82 -7.03 4.32 10.00
CA LYS A 82 -5.98 4.30 11.04
C LYS A 82 -4.91 5.35 10.75
N LEU A 83 -5.37 6.60 10.62
CA LEU A 83 -4.63 7.85 10.84
C LEU A 83 -5.60 9.02 11.18
N ALA A 84 -6.80 8.74 11.71
CA ALA A 84 -7.69 9.77 12.27
C ALA A 84 -7.91 9.62 13.79
N ALA A 85 -7.07 8.83 14.45
CA ALA A 85 -7.08 8.69 15.91
C ALA A 85 -5.63 8.67 16.40
N ALA A 86 -5.06 9.87 16.47
CA ALA A 86 -3.95 10.20 17.34
C ALA A 86 -4.38 11.46 18.10
N ASP A 87 -5.17 11.24 19.14
CA ASP A 87 -5.27 12.14 20.29
C ASP A 87 -4.20 11.74 21.31
#